data_AF-A0A0M3JQT9-F1
#
_entry.id   AF-A0A0M3JQT9-F1
#
_cell.length_a   1.000
_cell.length_b   1.000
_cell.length_c   1.000
_cell.angle_alpha   90.00
_cell.angle_beta   90.00
_cell.angle_gamma   90.00
#
_symmetry.space_group_name_H-M   'P 1'
#
loop_
_entity.id
_entity.type
_entity.pdbx_description
1 polymer ?
#
loop_
_entity_poly.entity_id
_entity_poly.type
_entity_poly.pdbx_seq_one_letter_code
_entity_poly.pdbx_strand_id
1 'polypeptide(L)'
;MLVKTVIGRLLARSSHPASTLNALYKPCNPNLSALIFASSSTPLAGHHHYQQQSLRYFHTKNANPGEKIVEPKEAKRFMIDCMMKVGTVESHAEQLADVLVAADVRGHFSHGLNRLDMYIRDVKEKVCKGSGEPTILKERAASAWVDGNNLLGPVIGNFCMDLAIKKAKEAGVGWVVTRGSNHFGIAGWYSMRAMREGLMGLAFTNTSPIMYPTRASAPAIGTNPLTLAANGTKGDSFVLDMATTAVAVGKVEIASRRGEKVPESWGVARGGIPSIEPAEIITGGGLLPLGGHEINSGYKGYGLGALVEIFCGILGGSHWGPHIRKWMSTATDADLGQCFIAIDPEAFAPNFHERMQEFMDTMRNLKPIGDDPVLVAGDPEMRHTKFVEKCGGIPYHPNQIIFADEISQRLDIPKMRVKRTV
;
A
#
# COMPACT_ATOMS: atom_id res chain seq x y z
N MET A 1 -48.72 12.27 5.54
CA MET A 1 -50.07 11.76 5.21
C MET A 1 -49.94 10.83 4.00
N LEU A 2 -50.52 9.63 4.11
CA LEU A 2 -50.48 8.44 3.23
C LEU A 2 -49.53 8.33 2.00
N VAL A 3 -48.83 7.19 1.97
CA VAL A 3 -48.35 6.49 0.77
C VAL A 3 -49.43 5.48 0.30
N LYS A 4 -49.66 5.37 -1.02
CA LYS A 4 -50.13 4.18 -1.82
C LYS A 4 -51.25 4.47 -2.82
N THR A 5 -51.25 3.67 -3.91
CA THR A 5 -52.30 3.47 -4.94
C THR A 5 -52.43 4.65 -5.93
N VAL A 6 -52.54 4.47 -7.25
CA VAL A 6 -53.23 3.38 -7.99
C VAL A 6 -52.39 2.77 -9.13
N ILE A 7 -52.28 1.44 -9.12
CA ILE A 7 -51.96 0.62 -10.31
C ILE A 7 -53.27 0.43 -11.08
N GLY A 8 -53.28 0.71 -12.39
CA GLY A 8 -54.37 0.28 -13.27
C GLY A 8 -54.69 1.22 -14.41
N ARG A 9 -54.13 0.94 -15.60
CA ARG A 9 -54.67 1.16 -16.96
C ARG A 9 -53.57 0.94 -18.01
N LEU A 10 -53.40 -0.31 -18.44
CA LEU A 10 -52.71 -0.64 -19.71
C LEU A 10 -53.12 -2.04 -20.20
N LEU A 11 -54.43 -2.22 -20.41
CA LEU A 11 -55.01 -3.35 -21.13
C LEU A 11 -56.21 -2.84 -21.95
N ALA A 12 -56.03 -2.67 -23.26
CA ALA A 12 -57.11 -2.65 -24.25
C ALA A 12 -56.56 -2.74 -25.69
N ARG A 13 -56.93 -3.84 -26.39
CA ARG A 13 -56.82 -4.06 -27.86
C ARG A 13 -55.36 -4.30 -28.34
N SER A 14 -55.04 -5.38 -29.05
CA SER A 14 -55.82 -6.13 -30.05
C SER A 14 -55.71 -7.68 -29.98
N SER A 15 -56.72 -8.34 -30.56
CA SER A 15 -56.84 -9.78 -30.87
C SER A 15 -56.23 -10.10 -32.26
N HIS A 16 -55.97 -11.34 -32.74
CA HIS A 16 -56.14 -12.76 -32.32
C HIS A 16 -55.35 -13.65 -33.33
N PRO A 17 -55.34 -15.02 -33.29
CA PRO A 17 -55.73 -16.01 -32.26
C PRO A 17 -54.57 -17.03 -31.97
N ALA A 18 -54.87 -18.18 -31.34
CA ALA A 18 -53.89 -19.16 -30.87
C ALA A 18 -53.92 -20.52 -31.61
N SER A 19 -52.73 -21.06 -31.91
CA SER A 19 -52.38 -22.47 -32.17
C SER A 19 -50.85 -22.48 -32.44
N THR A 20 -49.97 -23.30 -31.87
CA THR A 20 -50.07 -24.64 -31.26
C THR A 20 -49.02 -24.76 -30.14
N LEU A 21 -49.37 -25.40 -29.01
CA LEU A 21 -48.41 -25.70 -27.94
C LEU A 21 -48.55 -27.18 -27.56
N ASN A 22 -47.61 -28.03 -28.00
CA ASN A 22 -47.53 -29.43 -27.60
C ASN A 22 -46.16 -30.06 -27.89
N ALA A 23 -45.69 -30.92 -26.97
CA ALA A 23 -44.49 -31.77 -27.03
C ALA A 23 -43.14 -31.04 -27.26
N LEU A 24 -42.18 -31.05 -26.33
CA LEU A 24 -41.45 -32.26 -25.91
C LEU A 24 -40.84 -32.09 -24.50
N TYR A 25 -41.44 -32.73 -23.50
CA TYR A 25 -40.78 -33.14 -22.26
C TYR A 25 -40.88 -34.66 -22.17
N LYS A 26 -39.77 -35.36 -21.96
CA LYS A 26 -39.73 -36.83 -21.80
C LYS A 26 -38.85 -37.21 -20.60
N PRO A 27 -39.44 -37.77 -19.53
CA PRO A 27 -38.69 -38.44 -18.47
C PRO A 27 -38.80 -39.97 -18.57
N CYS A 28 -37.67 -40.66 -18.38
CA CYS A 28 -37.48 -42.07 -17.99
C CYS A 28 -35.99 -42.18 -17.59
N ASN A 29 -35.55 -42.93 -16.57
CA ASN A 29 -36.05 -44.20 -16.05
C ASN A 29 -35.71 -44.32 -14.53
N PRO A 30 -36.57 -44.87 -13.65
CA PRO A 30 -36.26 -45.06 -12.23
C PRO A 30 -35.65 -46.45 -11.92
N ASN A 31 -35.25 -46.62 -10.65
CA ASN A 31 -34.73 -47.84 -9.99
C ASN A 31 -33.26 -48.23 -10.25
N LEU A 32 -32.40 -47.98 -9.26
CA LEU A 32 -31.87 -49.09 -8.47
C LEU A 32 -31.59 -48.67 -7.00
N SER A 33 -31.82 -49.63 -6.13
CA SER A 33 -31.92 -49.56 -4.67
C SER A 33 -30.70 -49.07 -3.89
N ALA A 34 -31.01 -48.51 -2.72
CA ALA A 34 -30.12 -48.23 -1.60
C ALA A 34 -29.13 -49.36 -1.24
N LEU A 35 -27.93 -48.95 -0.79
CA LEU A 35 -27.17 -49.66 0.23
C LEU A 35 -26.75 -48.68 1.32
N ILE A 36 -27.25 -48.90 2.53
CA ILE A 36 -26.73 -48.32 3.77
C ILE A 36 -26.03 -49.46 4.51
N PHE A 37 -24.73 -49.33 4.77
CA PHE A 37 -24.07 -50.00 5.90
C PHE A 37 -22.94 -49.14 6.46
N ALA A 38 -22.65 -49.35 7.73
CA ALA A 38 -22.03 -48.34 8.59
C ALA A 38 -20.51 -48.41 8.72
N SER A 39 -19.94 -47.31 9.21
CA SER A 39 -18.75 -47.22 10.08
C SER A 39 -17.45 -47.92 9.64
N SER A 40 -16.47 -47.11 9.25
CA SER A 40 -15.13 -47.23 9.82
C SER A 40 -14.48 -45.86 9.95
N SER A 41 -13.99 -45.56 11.15
CA SER A 41 -13.30 -44.32 11.47
C SER A 41 -11.81 -44.43 11.15
N THR A 42 -11.35 -43.69 10.15
CA THR A 42 -9.93 -43.36 9.95
C THR A 42 -9.79 -41.87 9.67
N PRO A 43 -9.13 -41.09 10.54
CA PRO A 43 -8.81 -39.70 10.21
C PRO A 43 -7.79 -39.68 9.08
N LEU A 44 -8.11 -39.02 7.97
CA LEU A 44 -7.17 -38.79 6.87
C LEU A 44 -6.06 -37.86 7.35
N ALA A 45 -4.97 -38.45 7.83
CA ALA A 45 -3.71 -37.75 8.10
C ALA A 45 -3.14 -37.23 6.77
N GLY A 46 -3.45 -35.96 6.45
CA GLY A 46 -3.12 -35.38 5.14
C GLY A 46 -3.00 -33.85 5.08
N HIS A 47 -2.98 -33.15 6.22
CA HIS A 47 -2.94 -31.68 6.28
C HIS A 47 -1.84 -31.11 7.19
N HIS A 48 -0.60 -31.61 7.05
CA HIS A 48 0.59 -31.08 7.76
C HIS A 48 1.64 -30.41 6.85
N HIS A 49 1.35 -30.15 5.58
CA HIS A 49 2.28 -29.47 4.66
C HIS A 49 1.93 -28.01 4.29
N TYR A 50 0.82 -27.46 4.78
CA TYR A 50 0.50 -26.03 4.58
C TYR A 50 1.11 -25.09 5.65
N GLN A 51 1.79 -25.61 6.68
CA GLN A 51 2.24 -24.83 7.85
C GLN A 51 3.61 -24.12 7.70
N GLN A 52 4.35 -24.30 6.60
CA GLN A 52 5.67 -23.66 6.42
C GLN A 52 5.71 -22.47 5.44
N GLN A 53 4.67 -22.23 4.63
CA GLN A 53 4.70 -21.18 3.58
C GLN A 53 4.08 -19.82 3.98
N SER A 54 3.57 -19.66 5.20
CA SER A 54 2.86 -18.44 5.64
C SER A 54 3.58 -17.60 6.70
N LEU A 55 4.91 -17.73 6.83
CA LEU A 55 5.68 -16.83 7.68
C LEU A 55 5.66 -15.39 7.11
N ARG A 56 4.68 -14.59 7.55
CA ARG A 56 4.60 -13.13 7.35
C ARG A 56 5.75 -12.35 8.04
N TYR A 57 6.87 -13.00 8.35
CA TYR A 57 8.00 -12.48 9.10
C TYR A 57 8.96 -11.72 8.16
N PHE A 58 8.42 -10.73 7.45
CA PHE A 58 9.19 -9.71 6.73
C PHE A 58 9.56 -8.51 7.62
N HIS A 59 9.11 -8.53 8.87
CA HIS A 59 9.59 -7.67 9.96
C HIS A 59 10.39 -8.56 10.92
N THR A 60 11.60 -8.13 11.26
CA THR A 60 12.43 -8.77 12.27
C THR A 60 11.78 -8.63 13.64
N LYS A 61 11.42 -9.75 14.29
CA LYS A 61 10.92 -9.76 15.69
C LYS A 61 12.07 -9.66 16.71
N ASN A 62 13.28 -10.06 16.30
CA ASN A 62 14.52 -10.04 17.07
C ASN A 62 15.64 -9.49 16.17
N ALA A 63 16.69 -8.95 16.80
CA ALA A 63 17.91 -8.60 16.08
C ALA A 63 18.81 -9.84 15.96
N ASN A 64 19.33 -10.09 14.77
CA ASN A 64 20.12 -11.28 14.47
C ASN A 64 21.62 -11.03 14.69
N PRO A 65 22.42 -12.05 15.07
CA PRO A 65 23.87 -11.91 15.19
C PRO A 65 24.51 -11.34 13.93
N GLY A 66 25.37 -10.34 14.10
CA GLY A 66 26.03 -9.60 13.03
C GLY A 66 25.29 -8.35 12.54
N GLU A 67 24.01 -8.15 12.90
CA GLU A 67 23.28 -6.92 12.58
C GLU A 67 23.91 -5.67 13.22
N LYS A 68 23.78 -4.54 12.53
CA LYS A 68 24.45 -3.28 12.85
C LYS A 68 23.41 -2.29 13.37
N ILE A 69 23.49 -1.95 14.64
CA ILE A 69 22.57 -1.00 15.28
C ILE A 69 23.00 0.42 14.91
N VAL A 70 22.10 1.20 14.33
CA VAL A 70 22.30 2.62 13.99
C VAL A 70 21.21 3.46 14.64
N GLU A 71 21.56 4.62 15.21
CA GLU A 71 20.54 5.48 15.82
C GLU A 71 19.67 6.17 14.74
N PRO A 72 18.34 6.32 14.94
CA PRO A 72 17.48 7.01 13.97
C PRO A 72 17.97 8.42 13.61
N LYS A 73 18.55 9.16 14.56
CA LYS A 73 19.16 10.48 14.33
C LYS A 73 20.39 10.42 13.42
N GLU A 74 21.21 9.38 13.57
CA GLU A 74 22.40 9.17 12.74
C GLU A 74 22.02 8.76 11.31
N ALA A 75 21.01 7.90 11.16
CA ALA A 75 20.43 7.55 9.87
C ALA A 75 19.80 8.78 9.18
N LYS A 76 19.05 9.61 9.92
CA LYS A 76 18.49 10.89 9.41
C LYS A 76 19.60 11.81 8.90
N ARG A 77 20.66 12.05 9.70
CA ARG A 77 21.82 12.84 9.28
C ARG A 77 22.45 12.29 7.99
N PHE A 78 22.69 10.98 7.92
CA PHE A 78 23.29 10.37 6.74
C PHE A 78 22.47 10.63 5.46
N MET A 79 21.15 10.49 5.54
CA MET A 79 20.24 10.75 4.42
C MET A 79 20.19 12.23 4.04
N ILE A 80 20.24 13.15 5.01
CA ILE A 80 20.31 14.60 4.77
C ILE A 80 21.59 14.95 4.01
N ASP A 81 22.76 14.53 4.52
CA ASP A 81 24.07 14.80 3.92
C ASP A 81 24.13 14.28 2.47
N CYS A 82 23.59 13.08 2.21
CA CYS A 82 23.47 12.52 0.87
C CYS A 82 22.70 13.42 -0.09
N MET A 83 21.53 13.90 0.33
CA MET A 83 20.62 14.65 -0.52
C MET A 83 21.10 16.09 -0.72
N MET A 84 21.69 16.70 0.30
CA MET A 84 22.34 18.02 0.20
C MET A 84 23.55 17.98 -0.75
N LYS A 85 24.38 16.92 -0.69
CA LYS A 85 25.54 16.75 -1.59
C LYS A 85 25.14 16.61 -3.07
N VAL A 86 23.86 16.32 -3.38
CA VAL A 86 23.32 16.32 -4.76
C VAL A 86 22.45 17.53 -5.11
N GLY A 87 22.45 18.58 -4.29
CA GLY A 87 21.78 19.85 -4.58
C GLY A 87 20.32 19.94 -4.09
N THR A 88 19.93 19.11 -3.13
CA THR A 88 18.65 19.25 -2.41
C THR A 88 18.80 20.28 -1.29
N VAL A 89 17.83 21.19 -1.10
CA VAL A 89 17.85 22.10 0.06
C VAL A 89 17.60 21.33 1.36
N GLU A 90 18.18 21.80 2.46
CA GLU A 90 18.14 21.13 3.76
C GLU A 90 16.71 20.75 4.20
N SER A 91 15.76 21.69 4.14
CA SER A 91 14.35 21.46 4.48
C SER A 91 13.66 20.35 3.65
N HIS A 92 14.11 20.10 2.42
CA HIS A 92 13.61 19.01 1.58
C HIS A 92 14.30 17.70 1.89
N ALA A 93 15.61 17.75 2.15
CA ALA A 93 16.41 16.61 2.56
C ALA A 93 15.94 16.06 3.92
N GLU A 94 15.60 16.93 4.86
CA GLU A 94 15.01 16.56 6.16
C GLU A 94 13.68 15.81 6.01
N GLN A 95 12.75 16.35 5.22
CA GLN A 95 11.43 15.76 5.01
C GLN A 95 11.50 14.38 4.34
N LEU A 96 12.44 14.20 3.40
CA LEU A 96 12.72 12.89 2.83
C LEU A 96 13.32 11.95 3.88
N ALA A 97 14.36 12.40 4.60
CA ALA A 97 15.02 11.58 5.61
C ALA A 97 14.07 11.14 6.73
N ASP A 98 13.12 11.99 7.15
CA ASP A 98 12.10 11.63 8.15
C ASP A 98 11.21 10.48 7.70
N VAL A 99 10.69 10.48 6.46
CA VAL A 99 9.84 9.37 5.99
C VAL A 99 10.64 8.09 5.74
N LEU A 100 11.90 8.19 5.28
CA LEU A 100 12.75 7.01 5.08
C LEU A 100 13.12 6.36 6.43
N VAL A 101 13.55 7.15 7.42
CA VAL A 101 13.82 6.66 8.77
C VAL A 101 12.55 6.12 9.43
N ALA A 102 11.39 6.77 9.25
CA ALA A 102 10.12 6.25 9.75
C ALA A 102 9.73 4.92 9.10
N ALA A 103 10.05 4.71 7.82
CA ALA A 103 9.86 3.42 7.15
C ALA A 103 10.72 2.33 7.79
N ASP A 104 12.02 2.58 8.01
CA ASP A 104 12.92 1.61 8.66
C ASP A 104 12.53 1.34 10.12
N VAL A 105 12.16 2.37 10.90
CA VAL A 105 11.69 2.24 12.29
C VAL A 105 10.40 1.41 12.39
N ARG A 106 9.51 1.51 11.40
CA ARG A 106 8.28 0.70 11.30
C ARG A 106 8.50 -0.68 10.66
N GLY A 107 9.71 -0.97 10.19
CA GLY A 107 10.07 -2.25 9.58
C GLY A 107 9.71 -2.36 8.09
N HIS A 108 9.36 -1.25 7.43
CA HIS A 108 9.16 -1.16 5.98
C HIS A 108 10.48 -0.85 5.26
N PHE A 109 11.54 -1.62 5.51
CA PHE A 109 12.89 -1.42 4.96
C PHE A 109 12.95 -1.30 3.42
N SER A 110 11.94 -1.79 2.70
CA SER A 110 11.79 -1.59 1.25
C SER A 110 11.53 -0.15 0.81
N HIS A 111 11.20 0.76 1.74
CA HIS A 111 10.88 2.17 1.51
C HIS A 111 11.72 3.12 2.39
N GLY A 112 12.70 2.62 3.14
CA GLY A 112 13.65 3.40 3.93
C GLY A 112 15.00 3.58 3.24
N LEU A 113 16.10 3.39 3.98
CA LEU A 113 17.49 3.55 3.50
C LEU A 113 17.75 2.85 2.16
N ASN A 114 17.18 1.67 1.93
CA ASN A 114 17.27 0.87 0.70
C ASN A 114 16.71 1.56 -0.56
N ARG A 115 16.09 2.74 -0.44
CA ARG A 115 15.64 3.58 -1.57
C ARG A 115 16.42 4.90 -1.72
N LEU A 116 17.36 5.21 -0.82
CA LEU A 116 18.10 6.48 -0.84
C LEU A 116 18.82 6.75 -2.18
N ASP A 117 19.46 5.73 -2.77
CA ASP A 117 20.15 5.86 -4.06
C ASP A 117 19.22 6.25 -5.23
N MET A 118 17.95 5.84 -5.19
CA MET A 118 16.96 6.24 -6.20
C MET A 118 16.72 7.75 -6.15
N TYR A 119 16.51 8.32 -4.96
CA TYR A 119 16.31 9.77 -4.80
C TYR A 119 17.57 10.57 -5.15
N ILE A 120 18.74 10.08 -4.72
CA ILE A 120 20.05 10.63 -5.12
C ILE A 120 20.16 10.71 -6.65
N ARG A 121 19.77 9.64 -7.34
CA ARG A 121 19.81 9.57 -8.81
C ARG A 121 18.77 10.49 -9.45
N ASP A 122 17.51 10.45 -9.02
CA ASP A 122 16.44 11.28 -9.60
C ASP A 122 16.77 12.79 -9.51
N VAL A 123 17.37 13.24 -8.41
CA VAL A 123 17.83 14.63 -8.26
C VAL A 123 19.07 14.94 -9.12
N LYS A 124 20.07 14.03 -9.17
CA LYS A 124 21.26 14.21 -10.04
C LYS A 124 20.90 14.30 -11.53
N GLU A 125 19.99 13.44 -11.99
CA GLU A 125 19.51 13.41 -13.37
C GLU A 125 18.46 14.50 -13.66
N LYS A 126 18.14 15.36 -12.67
CA LYS A 126 17.20 16.50 -12.75
C LYS A 126 15.75 16.16 -13.11
N VAL A 127 15.39 14.87 -13.05
CA VAL A 127 14.01 14.38 -13.20
C VAL A 127 13.21 14.44 -11.90
N CYS A 128 13.83 14.89 -10.81
CA CYS A 128 13.21 15.40 -9.59
C CYS A 128 13.97 16.67 -9.16
N LYS A 129 13.27 17.70 -8.72
CA LYS A 129 13.87 18.95 -8.23
C LYS A 129 14.23 18.87 -6.75
N GLY A 130 15.44 19.32 -6.43
CA GLY A 130 15.94 19.44 -5.06
C GLY A 130 15.43 20.67 -4.29
N SER A 131 14.79 21.64 -4.95
CA SER A 131 14.34 22.91 -4.38
C SER A 131 13.15 23.51 -5.14
N GLY A 132 12.41 24.41 -4.47
CA GLY A 132 11.15 25.01 -4.93
C GLY A 132 10.02 24.75 -3.94
N GLU A 133 8.80 25.18 -4.24
CA GLU A 133 7.63 24.98 -3.37
C GLU A 133 6.44 24.40 -4.17
N PRO A 134 5.56 23.57 -3.58
CA PRO A 134 4.29 23.21 -4.19
C PRO A 134 3.39 24.43 -4.42
N THR A 135 2.51 24.39 -5.42
CA THR A 135 1.63 25.52 -5.78
C THR A 135 0.17 25.10 -5.80
N ILE A 136 -0.70 25.81 -5.06
CA ILE A 136 -2.15 25.58 -5.13
C ILE A 136 -2.68 26.13 -6.46
N LEU A 137 -3.16 25.25 -7.34
CA LEU A 137 -3.73 25.60 -8.64
C LEU A 137 -5.22 25.98 -8.55
N LYS A 138 -5.94 25.36 -7.61
CA LYS A 138 -7.38 25.58 -7.42
C LYS A 138 -7.78 25.24 -5.99
N GLU A 139 -8.62 26.06 -5.40
CA GLU A 139 -9.05 25.88 -4.01
C GLU A 139 -10.57 26.09 -3.84
N ARG A 140 -11.15 25.34 -2.90
CA ARG A 140 -12.50 25.48 -2.33
C ARG A 140 -12.41 25.20 -0.82
N ALA A 141 -13.51 25.37 -0.08
CA ALA A 141 -13.54 25.15 1.36
C ALA A 141 -12.96 23.78 1.75
N ALA A 142 -13.59 22.69 1.29
CA ALA A 142 -13.21 21.32 1.60
C ALA A 142 -12.20 20.68 0.62
N SER A 143 -11.68 21.39 -0.39
CA SER A 143 -10.78 20.77 -1.37
C SER A 143 -9.73 21.68 -2.00
N ALA A 144 -8.63 21.08 -2.47
CA ALA A 144 -7.61 21.76 -3.27
C ALA A 144 -7.03 20.86 -4.38
N TRP A 145 -6.51 21.50 -5.41
CA TRP A 145 -5.67 20.90 -6.44
C TRP A 145 -4.30 21.58 -6.43
N VAL A 146 -3.23 20.79 -6.37
CA VAL A 146 -1.85 21.25 -6.19
C VAL A 146 -0.98 20.82 -7.37
N ASP A 147 -0.05 21.68 -7.76
CA ASP A 147 1.12 21.30 -8.56
C ASP A 147 2.29 21.02 -7.63
N GLY A 148 2.79 19.78 -7.67
CA GLY A 148 3.99 19.38 -6.95
C GLY A 148 5.28 19.95 -7.54
N ASN A 149 5.22 20.63 -8.70
CA ASN A 149 6.34 21.28 -9.38
C ASN A 149 7.54 20.34 -9.67
N ASN A 150 7.31 19.03 -9.73
CA ASN A 150 8.31 17.96 -9.84
C ASN A 150 9.31 17.93 -8.66
N LEU A 151 8.85 18.26 -7.44
CA LEU A 151 9.63 18.15 -6.21
C LEU A 151 9.70 16.70 -5.68
N LEU A 152 10.49 16.50 -4.62
CA LEU A 152 10.51 15.27 -3.84
C LEU A 152 9.10 14.96 -3.28
N GLY A 153 8.63 13.73 -3.49
CA GLY A 153 7.31 13.27 -3.04
C GLY A 153 6.99 13.58 -1.56
N PRO A 154 7.93 13.46 -0.61
CA PRO A 154 7.66 13.78 0.79
C PRO A 154 7.42 15.27 1.09
N VAL A 155 8.02 16.18 0.32
CA VAL A 155 7.77 17.62 0.41
C VAL A 155 6.34 17.92 -0.01
N ILE A 156 5.95 17.40 -1.18
CA ILE A 156 4.61 17.57 -1.75
C ILE A 156 3.55 16.92 -0.84
N GLY A 157 3.80 15.71 -0.35
CA GLY A 157 2.86 14.98 0.50
C GLY A 157 2.68 15.59 1.89
N ASN A 158 3.74 16.12 2.50
CA ASN A 158 3.62 16.88 3.76
C ASN A 158 2.76 18.14 3.54
N PHE A 159 3.07 18.95 2.52
CA PHE A 159 2.31 20.14 2.16
C PHE A 159 0.83 19.85 1.89
N CYS A 160 0.54 18.84 1.05
CA CYS A 160 -0.83 18.50 0.67
C CYS A 160 -1.63 17.93 1.85
N MET A 161 -1.01 17.15 2.74
CA MET A 161 -1.68 16.66 3.94
C MET A 161 -1.91 17.78 4.97
N ASP A 162 -0.97 18.70 5.17
CA ASP A 162 -1.19 19.87 6.04
C ASP A 162 -2.35 20.74 5.53
N LEU A 163 -2.44 20.93 4.20
CA LEU A 163 -3.56 21.62 3.57
C LEU A 163 -4.89 20.86 3.75
N ALA A 164 -4.88 19.53 3.68
CA ALA A 164 -6.05 18.70 3.97
C ALA A 164 -6.47 18.82 5.45
N ILE A 165 -5.53 18.73 6.39
CA ILE A 165 -5.74 18.87 7.85
C ILE A 165 -6.38 20.24 8.16
N LYS A 166 -5.83 21.33 7.61
CA LYS A 166 -6.40 22.68 7.78
C LYS A 166 -7.85 22.73 7.32
N LYS A 167 -8.14 22.20 6.13
CA LYS A 167 -9.49 22.18 5.55
C LYS A 167 -10.46 21.31 6.33
N ALA A 168 -10.02 20.17 6.86
CA ALA A 168 -10.83 19.31 7.71
C ALA A 168 -11.24 20.03 9.00
N LYS A 169 -10.33 20.75 9.66
CA LYS A 169 -10.64 21.55 10.86
C LYS A 169 -11.59 22.73 10.60
N GLU A 170 -11.67 23.22 9.36
CA GLU A 170 -12.57 24.32 8.96
C GLU A 170 -13.93 23.85 8.41
N ALA A 171 -13.97 22.70 7.72
CA ALA A 171 -15.11 22.25 6.92
C ALA A 171 -15.53 20.78 7.16
N GLY A 172 -14.99 20.12 8.20
CA GLY A 172 -15.21 18.70 8.52
C GLY A 172 -14.44 17.72 7.63
N VAL A 173 -14.13 18.08 6.39
CA VAL A 173 -13.32 17.27 5.45
C VAL A 173 -12.38 18.17 4.66
N GLY A 174 -11.14 17.72 4.46
CA GLY A 174 -10.20 18.29 3.51
C GLY A 174 -9.74 17.24 2.50
N TRP A 175 -9.92 17.52 1.21
CA TRP A 175 -9.55 16.63 0.10
C TRP A 175 -8.58 17.33 -0.84
N VAL A 176 -7.33 16.90 -0.87
CA VAL A 176 -6.27 17.50 -1.69
C VAL A 176 -5.73 16.48 -2.69
N VAL A 177 -5.77 16.83 -3.97
CA VAL A 177 -5.12 16.06 -5.04
C VAL A 177 -3.96 16.85 -5.63
N THR A 178 -2.92 16.16 -6.07
CA THR A 178 -1.73 16.79 -6.67
C THR A 178 -1.25 16.01 -7.89
N ARG A 179 -0.73 16.75 -8.88
CA ARG A 179 0.14 16.25 -9.95
C ARG A 179 1.59 16.63 -9.69
N GLY A 180 2.48 16.32 -10.63
CA GLY A 180 3.86 16.80 -10.61
C GLY A 180 4.65 16.27 -9.42
N SER A 181 4.37 15.05 -8.98
CA SER A 181 5.01 14.43 -7.81
C SER A 181 5.93 13.28 -8.17
N ASN A 182 6.74 12.88 -7.19
CA ASN A 182 7.64 11.75 -7.23
C ASN A 182 7.30 10.73 -6.13
N HIS A 183 8.03 9.62 -6.09
CA HIS A 183 7.86 8.60 -5.05
C HIS A 183 7.95 9.22 -3.63
N PHE A 184 7.02 8.86 -2.75
CA PHE A 184 6.82 9.53 -1.46
C PHE A 184 7.14 8.66 -0.22
N GLY A 185 7.83 7.54 -0.37
CA GLY A 185 8.11 6.62 0.74
C GLY A 185 6.88 5.81 1.14
N ILE A 186 6.69 5.58 2.44
CA ILE A 186 5.49 4.89 2.97
C ILE A 186 4.28 5.82 2.97
N ALA A 187 3.16 5.36 2.42
CA ALA A 187 1.95 6.18 2.32
C ALA A 187 1.35 6.48 3.71
N GLY A 188 1.56 5.58 4.68
CA GLY A 188 1.07 5.70 6.05
C GLY A 188 1.66 6.89 6.82
N TRP A 189 2.81 7.42 6.38
CA TRP A 189 3.42 8.61 6.98
C TRP A 189 2.46 9.82 6.94
N TYR A 190 1.79 10.02 5.81
CA TYR A 190 0.90 11.16 5.60
C TYR A 190 -0.43 10.96 6.33
N SER A 191 -1.05 9.78 6.26
CA SER A 191 -2.29 9.53 7.03
C SER A 191 -2.06 9.62 8.54
N MET A 192 -0.92 9.14 9.05
CA MET A 192 -0.54 9.35 10.46
C MET A 192 -0.29 10.82 10.83
N ARG A 193 0.01 11.70 9.87
CA ARG A 193 0.16 13.15 10.11
C ARG A 193 -1.19 13.76 10.52
N ALA A 194 -2.27 13.45 9.80
CA ALA A 194 -3.62 13.86 10.19
C ALA A 194 -4.08 13.17 11.50
N MET A 195 -3.71 11.90 11.69
CA MET A 195 -4.00 11.16 12.92
C MET A 195 -3.41 11.80 14.18
N ARG A 196 -2.21 12.39 14.11
CA ARG A 196 -1.61 13.13 15.23
C ARG A 196 -2.39 14.39 15.61
N GLU A 197 -3.16 14.95 14.68
CA GLU A 197 -4.00 16.13 14.86
C GLU A 197 -5.44 15.79 15.31
N GLY A 198 -5.70 14.54 15.68
CA GLY A 198 -7.02 14.05 16.11
C GLY A 198 -7.96 13.62 14.97
N LEU A 199 -7.55 13.85 13.72
CA LEU A 199 -8.37 13.58 12.53
C LEU A 199 -8.21 12.13 12.04
N MET A 200 -9.11 11.65 11.19
CA MET A 200 -8.81 10.49 10.34
C MET A 200 -8.00 10.95 9.13
N GLY A 201 -6.98 10.19 8.75
CA GLY A 201 -6.14 10.46 7.58
C GLY A 201 -6.18 9.35 6.54
N LEU A 202 -6.21 9.70 5.26
CA LEU A 202 -6.00 8.80 4.13
C LEU A 202 -4.98 9.40 3.16
N ALA A 203 -4.11 8.56 2.58
CA ALA A 203 -3.13 8.97 1.59
C ALA A 203 -2.97 7.90 0.50
N PHE A 204 -3.04 8.31 -0.76
CA PHE A 204 -2.96 7.46 -1.95
C PHE A 204 -1.88 8.00 -2.91
N THR A 205 -1.25 7.12 -3.69
CA THR A 205 -0.41 7.49 -4.85
C THR A 205 -0.61 6.47 -5.96
N ASN A 206 -0.56 6.87 -7.23
CA ASN A 206 -0.29 5.91 -8.30
C ASN A 206 1.23 5.68 -8.43
N THR A 207 1.63 4.62 -9.14
CA THR A 207 3.05 4.29 -9.37
C THR A 207 3.27 3.76 -10.79
N SER A 208 4.54 3.63 -11.21
CA SER A 208 4.91 2.97 -12.47
C SER A 208 4.20 1.62 -12.67
N PRO A 209 3.75 1.28 -13.90
CA PRO A 209 3.03 0.04 -14.20
C PRO A 209 3.78 -1.22 -13.78
N ILE A 210 3.09 -2.07 -13.01
CA ILE A 210 3.58 -3.40 -12.65
C ILE A 210 2.47 -4.39 -12.31
N MET A 211 1.28 -3.92 -11.90
CA MET A 211 0.11 -4.77 -11.72
C MET A 211 -0.46 -5.16 -13.08
N TYR A 212 -0.69 -6.46 -13.27
CA TYR A 212 -1.51 -6.99 -14.35
C TYR A 212 -2.99 -6.96 -13.91
N PRO A 213 -3.87 -6.18 -14.59
CA PRO A 213 -5.30 -6.25 -14.35
C PRO A 213 -5.84 -7.67 -14.53
N THR A 214 -6.95 -7.99 -13.87
CA THR A 214 -7.57 -9.32 -14.00
C THR A 214 -7.92 -9.61 -15.46
N ARG A 215 -7.44 -10.76 -15.97
CA ARG A 215 -7.50 -11.21 -17.38
C ARG A 215 -6.64 -10.42 -18.40
N ALA A 216 -5.78 -9.50 -17.98
CA ALA A 216 -4.87 -8.81 -18.89
C ALA A 216 -3.57 -9.61 -19.14
N SER A 217 -2.99 -9.43 -20.34
CA SER A 217 -1.70 -10.01 -20.73
C SER A 217 -0.52 -9.05 -20.61
N ALA A 218 -0.74 -7.84 -20.06
CA ALA A 218 0.26 -6.80 -19.87
C ALA A 218 0.01 -6.03 -18.56
N PRO A 219 1.05 -5.43 -17.93
CA PRO A 219 0.87 -4.56 -16.78
C PRO A 219 0.25 -3.23 -17.24
N ALA A 220 -0.65 -2.66 -16.41
CA ALA A 220 -1.36 -1.43 -16.77
C ALA A 220 -1.34 -0.36 -15.68
N ILE A 221 -1.36 -0.74 -14.40
CA ILE A 221 -1.36 0.20 -13.25
C ILE A 221 -0.26 -0.17 -12.25
N GLY A 222 0.00 0.72 -11.31
CA GLY A 222 1.05 0.55 -10.31
C GLY A 222 0.70 -0.41 -9.17
N THR A 223 1.53 -0.43 -8.12
CA THR A 223 1.18 -1.05 -6.84
C THR A 223 0.15 -0.24 -6.05
N ASN A 224 -0.06 1.02 -6.48
CA ASN A 224 -1.17 1.91 -6.13
C ASN A 224 -1.64 1.76 -4.68
N PRO A 225 -0.81 2.14 -3.68
CA PRO A 225 -1.14 1.95 -2.29
C PRO A 225 -2.24 2.90 -1.81
N LEU A 226 -2.95 2.44 -0.78
CA LEU A 226 -3.95 3.21 -0.06
C LEU A 226 -3.83 3.04 1.44
N THR A 227 -4.21 4.07 2.19
CA THR A 227 -4.08 4.08 3.65
C THR A 227 -5.30 4.63 4.36
N LEU A 228 -5.43 4.23 5.64
CA LEU A 228 -6.34 4.84 6.61
C LEU A 228 -5.65 4.82 7.98
N ALA A 229 -5.56 5.98 8.63
CA ALA A 229 -5.06 6.12 10.00
C ALA A 229 -6.09 6.84 10.87
N ALA A 230 -6.39 6.30 12.05
CA ALA A 230 -7.31 6.89 13.03
C ALA A 230 -6.97 6.43 14.47
N ASN A 231 -7.13 7.33 15.44
CA ASN A 231 -6.94 7.01 16.85
C ASN A 231 -8.17 6.32 17.46
N GLY A 232 -7.93 5.33 18.31
CA GLY A 232 -8.87 4.91 19.34
C GLY A 232 -8.72 5.77 20.58
N THR A 233 -8.76 5.14 21.76
CA THR A 233 -8.51 5.82 23.05
C THR A 233 -7.14 5.44 23.60
N LYS A 234 -6.69 6.11 24.68
CA LYS A 234 -5.49 5.73 25.47
C LYS A 234 -4.18 5.58 24.65
N GLY A 235 -4.09 6.25 23.50
CA GLY A 235 -2.92 6.20 22.59
C GLY A 235 -2.87 4.98 21.66
N ASP A 236 -3.95 4.19 21.58
CA ASP A 236 -4.09 3.13 20.59
C ASP A 236 -4.59 3.69 19.25
N SER A 237 -4.26 3.01 18.14
CA SER A 237 -4.57 3.50 16.79
C SER A 237 -4.65 2.37 15.77
N PHE A 238 -5.49 2.58 14.76
CA PHE A 238 -5.55 1.75 13.57
C PHE A 238 -4.78 2.46 12.45
N VAL A 239 -3.81 1.77 11.85
CA VAL A 239 -3.03 2.29 10.72
C VAL A 239 -2.93 1.24 9.63
N LEU A 240 -3.81 1.33 8.64
CA LEU A 240 -3.71 0.58 7.40
C LEU A 240 -2.76 1.30 6.44
N ASP A 241 -1.69 0.63 6.04
CA ASP A 241 -0.80 1.04 4.95
C ASP A 241 -0.54 -0.17 4.05
N MET A 242 -1.08 -0.17 2.83
CA MET A 242 -1.05 -1.33 1.95
C MET A 242 -1.00 -0.99 0.46
N ALA A 243 -0.25 -1.79 -0.30
CA ALA A 243 -0.37 -1.87 -1.75
C ALA A 243 -1.68 -2.57 -2.15
N THR A 244 -2.17 -2.28 -3.36
CA THR A 244 -3.32 -2.97 -3.97
C THR A 244 -2.94 -4.20 -4.80
N THR A 245 -1.64 -4.53 -4.88
CA THR A 245 -1.11 -5.81 -5.37
C THR A 245 -1.10 -6.89 -4.29
N ALA A 246 -1.06 -8.17 -4.67
CA ALA A 246 -0.98 -9.31 -3.75
C ALA A 246 0.28 -9.28 -2.85
N VAL A 247 1.35 -8.67 -3.35
CA VAL A 247 2.61 -8.48 -2.64
C VAL A 247 3.27 -7.17 -3.06
N ALA A 248 4.18 -6.63 -2.24
CA ALA A 248 5.07 -5.54 -2.64
C ALA A 248 6.24 -6.05 -3.49
N VAL A 249 6.62 -5.31 -4.55
CA VAL A 249 7.73 -5.63 -5.47
C VAL A 249 9.01 -6.01 -4.70
N GLY A 250 9.35 -5.26 -3.65
CA GLY A 250 10.54 -5.50 -2.83
C GLY A 250 10.62 -6.88 -2.18
N LYS A 251 9.50 -7.59 -1.97
CA LYS A 251 9.53 -8.97 -1.47
C LYS A 251 9.91 -9.96 -2.58
N VAL A 252 9.53 -9.69 -3.82
CA VAL A 252 9.98 -10.44 -4.99
C VAL A 252 11.47 -10.17 -5.24
N GLU A 253 11.92 -8.91 -5.13
CA GLU A 253 13.35 -8.54 -5.18
C GLU A 253 14.17 -9.31 -4.14
N ILE A 254 13.68 -9.43 -2.89
CA ILE A 254 14.35 -10.18 -1.82
C ILE A 254 14.39 -11.68 -2.12
N ALA A 255 13.27 -12.28 -2.53
CA ALA A 255 13.23 -13.71 -2.88
C ALA A 255 14.19 -14.03 -4.05
N SER A 256 14.23 -13.15 -5.07
CA SER A 256 15.17 -13.26 -6.19
C SER A 256 16.63 -13.23 -5.74
N ARG A 257 16.99 -12.36 -4.78
CA ARG A 257 18.36 -12.26 -4.23
C ARG A 257 18.75 -13.48 -3.40
N ARG A 258 17.78 -14.25 -2.90
CA ARG A 258 17.99 -15.48 -2.11
C ARG A 258 17.91 -16.76 -2.94
N GLY A 259 17.46 -16.69 -4.19
CA GLY A 259 17.14 -17.88 -5.00
C GLY A 259 15.91 -18.63 -4.48
N GLU A 260 15.02 -17.95 -3.75
CA GLU A 260 13.81 -18.53 -3.16
C GLU A 260 12.63 -18.39 -4.14
N LYS A 261 11.86 -19.47 -4.33
CA LYS A 261 10.59 -19.42 -5.08
C LYS A 261 9.53 -18.65 -4.30
N VAL A 262 8.62 -17.98 -5.01
CA VAL A 262 7.50 -17.24 -4.42
C VAL A 262 6.16 -17.95 -4.64
N PRO A 263 5.12 -17.68 -3.82
CA PRO A 263 3.78 -18.17 -4.09
C PRO A 263 3.26 -17.70 -5.44
N GLU A 264 2.62 -18.60 -6.19
CA GLU A 264 2.02 -18.33 -7.52
C GLU A 264 1.06 -17.13 -7.51
N SER A 265 0.38 -16.90 -6.37
CA SER A 265 -0.54 -15.77 -6.17
C SER A 265 0.13 -14.39 -6.13
N TRP A 266 1.45 -14.30 -6.16
CA TRP A 266 2.18 -13.02 -6.10
C TRP A 266 2.31 -12.33 -7.47
N GLY A 267 2.48 -13.09 -8.55
CA GLY A 267 2.88 -12.51 -9.83
C GLY A 267 2.83 -13.45 -11.02
N VAL A 268 3.15 -12.87 -12.16
CA VAL A 268 3.09 -13.48 -13.48
C VAL A 268 4.37 -13.18 -14.25
N ALA A 269 4.77 -14.11 -15.12
CA ALA A 269 5.72 -13.86 -16.18
C ALA A 269 5.10 -12.99 -17.30
N ARG A 270 5.93 -12.62 -18.28
CA ARG A 270 5.50 -11.88 -19.48
C ARG A 270 4.28 -12.55 -20.14
N GLY A 271 3.27 -11.75 -20.47
CA GLY A 271 2.04 -12.25 -21.10
C GLY A 271 0.93 -12.64 -20.11
N GLY A 272 1.17 -12.54 -18.79
CA GLY A 272 0.16 -12.81 -17.76
C GLY A 272 0.10 -14.27 -17.29
N ILE A 273 1.12 -15.07 -17.62
CA ILE A 273 1.23 -16.48 -17.21
C ILE A 273 1.68 -16.55 -15.74
N PRO A 274 0.99 -17.29 -14.85
CA PRO A 274 1.41 -17.43 -13.44
C PRO A 274 2.88 -17.90 -13.33
N SER A 275 3.62 -17.34 -12.37
CA SER A 275 5.00 -17.78 -12.11
C SER A 275 5.33 -17.78 -10.62
N ILE A 276 6.18 -18.74 -10.25
CA ILE A 276 6.78 -18.88 -8.91
C ILE A 276 8.25 -18.46 -8.90
N GLU A 277 8.82 -18.07 -10.04
CA GLU A 277 10.22 -17.68 -10.20
C GLU A 277 10.35 -16.15 -10.14
N PRO A 278 10.98 -15.57 -9.11
CA PRO A 278 11.07 -14.12 -8.94
C PRO A 278 11.68 -13.39 -10.14
N ALA A 279 12.65 -14.02 -10.81
CA ALA A 279 13.33 -13.46 -11.98
C ALA A 279 12.38 -13.22 -13.15
N GLU A 280 11.40 -14.10 -13.38
CA GLU A 280 10.42 -13.95 -14.46
C GLU A 280 9.42 -12.83 -14.15
N ILE A 281 9.02 -12.71 -12.88
CA ILE A 281 8.12 -11.67 -12.38
C ILE A 281 8.75 -10.28 -12.54
N ILE A 282 10.02 -10.09 -12.16
CA ILE A 282 10.70 -8.79 -12.27
C ILE A 282 11.18 -8.48 -13.70
N THR A 283 11.45 -9.49 -14.54
CA THR A 283 12.05 -9.30 -15.88
C THR A 283 11.00 -9.30 -17.00
N GLY A 284 10.09 -8.33 -16.93
CA GLY A 284 9.03 -8.13 -17.93
C GLY A 284 7.74 -8.92 -17.67
N GLY A 285 7.67 -9.65 -16.55
CA GLY A 285 6.43 -10.04 -15.90
C GLY A 285 5.81 -8.89 -15.10
N GLY A 286 5.12 -9.22 -14.02
CA GLY A 286 4.56 -8.25 -13.08
C GLY A 286 3.76 -8.90 -11.95
N LEU A 287 3.10 -8.08 -11.14
CA LEU A 287 2.39 -8.52 -9.95
C LEU A 287 0.90 -8.76 -10.22
N LEU A 288 0.32 -9.72 -9.50
CA LEU A 288 -1.13 -9.88 -9.45
C LEU A 288 -1.74 -8.85 -8.48
N PRO A 289 -3.02 -8.46 -8.69
CA PRO A 289 -3.74 -7.62 -7.74
C PRO A 289 -3.96 -8.34 -6.40
N LEU A 290 -4.35 -7.63 -5.35
CA LEU A 290 -4.78 -8.23 -4.08
C LEU A 290 -5.96 -9.19 -4.33
N GLY A 291 -5.80 -10.43 -3.86
CA GLY A 291 -6.67 -11.55 -4.23
C GLY A 291 -6.11 -12.41 -5.37
N GLY A 292 -4.95 -12.10 -5.94
CA GLY A 292 -4.26 -12.95 -6.92
C GLY A 292 -5.07 -13.15 -8.20
N HIS A 293 -5.33 -14.41 -8.54
CA HIS A 293 -6.17 -14.79 -9.68
C HIS A 293 -7.67 -14.54 -9.43
N GLU A 294 -8.47 -14.61 -10.49
CA GLU A 294 -9.91 -14.35 -10.43
C GLU A 294 -10.66 -15.26 -9.43
N ILE A 295 -10.28 -16.54 -9.34
CA ILE A 295 -10.82 -17.51 -8.37
C ILE A 295 -10.67 -17.06 -6.91
N ASN A 296 -9.61 -16.31 -6.61
CA ASN A 296 -9.29 -15.77 -5.28
C ASN A 296 -9.73 -14.30 -5.14
N SER A 297 -10.62 -13.83 -6.02
CA SER A 297 -11.16 -12.45 -6.08
C SER A 297 -10.16 -11.35 -6.43
N GLY A 298 -9.12 -11.63 -7.23
CA GLY A 298 -8.15 -10.62 -7.70
C GLY A 298 -8.76 -9.36 -8.35
N TYR A 299 -9.94 -9.47 -8.95
CA TYR A 299 -10.66 -8.30 -9.50
C TYR A 299 -11.01 -7.24 -8.44
N LYS A 300 -11.09 -7.61 -7.15
CA LYS A 300 -11.30 -6.65 -6.04
C LYS A 300 -10.05 -5.82 -5.78
N GLY A 301 -8.87 -6.45 -5.73
CA GLY A 301 -7.60 -5.74 -5.64
C GLY A 301 -7.34 -4.84 -6.84
N TYR A 302 -7.69 -5.30 -8.06
CA TYR A 302 -7.63 -4.48 -9.26
C TYR A 302 -8.57 -3.26 -9.17
N GLY A 303 -9.82 -3.46 -8.70
CA GLY A 303 -10.76 -2.36 -8.45
C GLY A 303 -10.24 -1.32 -7.46
N LEU A 304 -9.58 -1.75 -6.37
CA LEU A 304 -8.92 -0.84 -5.42
C LEU A 304 -7.75 -0.08 -6.06
N GLY A 305 -6.91 -0.76 -6.86
CA GLY A 305 -5.81 -0.12 -7.58
C GLY A 305 -6.29 0.90 -8.61
N ALA A 306 -7.41 0.61 -9.30
CA ALA A 306 -8.05 1.51 -10.24
C ALA A 306 -8.70 2.73 -9.55
N LEU A 307 -9.29 2.55 -8.35
CA LEU A 307 -9.79 3.66 -7.53
C LEU A 307 -8.67 4.64 -7.17
N VAL A 308 -7.50 4.12 -6.77
CA VAL A 308 -6.31 4.94 -6.52
C VAL A 308 -5.83 5.64 -7.80
N GLU A 309 -5.79 4.93 -8.94
CA GLU A 309 -5.43 5.52 -10.24
C GLU A 309 -6.36 6.68 -10.65
N ILE A 310 -7.66 6.56 -10.36
CA ILE A 310 -8.66 7.59 -10.64
C ILE A 310 -8.45 8.83 -9.76
N PHE A 311 -8.21 8.68 -8.46
CA PHE A 311 -8.00 9.84 -7.58
C PHE A 311 -6.63 10.50 -7.78
N CYS A 312 -5.59 9.71 -8.00
CA CYS A 312 -4.22 10.18 -8.14
C CYS A 312 -3.96 10.71 -9.56
N GLY A 313 -4.07 9.84 -10.57
CA GLY A 313 -3.75 10.18 -11.95
C GLY A 313 -4.82 11.04 -12.61
N ILE A 314 -6.06 10.51 -12.69
CA ILE A 314 -7.13 11.15 -13.48
C ILE A 314 -7.63 12.45 -12.81
N LEU A 315 -7.98 12.42 -11.53
CA LEU A 315 -8.49 13.58 -10.78
C LEU A 315 -7.36 14.54 -10.37
N GLY A 316 -6.18 14.02 -10.03
CA GLY A 316 -4.99 14.84 -9.77
C GLY A 316 -4.42 15.50 -11.03
N GLY A 317 -4.78 15.02 -12.23
CA GLY A 317 -4.35 15.62 -13.49
C GLY A 317 -2.87 15.37 -13.79
N SER A 318 -2.40 14.17 -13.49
CA SER A 318 -1.02 13.70 -13.70
C SER A 318 -0.98 12.52 -14.68
N HIS A 319 0.22 12.01 -14.98
CA HIS A 319 0.38 10.71 -15.62
C HIS A 319 -0.30 9.60 -14.80
N TRP A 320 -0.88 8.66 -15.54
CA TRP A 320 -1.60 7.51 -15.00
C TRP A 320 -1.26 6.24 -15.78
N GLY A 321 -1.28 5.10 -15.09
CA GLY A 321 -1.04 3.78 -15.68
C GLY A 321 0.12 3.76 -16.70
N PRO A 322 -0.10 3.32 -17.96
CA PRO A 322 0.96 3.13 -18.95
C PRO A 322 1.69 4.41 -19.38
N HIS A 323 1.19 5.59 -18.99
CA HIS A 323 1.82 6.89 -19.28
C HIS A 323 2.86 7.29 -18.22
N ILE A 324 2.86 6.65 -17.04
CA ILE A 324 3.90 6.85 -16.02
C ILE A 324 5.19 6.17 -16.49
N ARG A 325 6.33 6.85 -16.31
CA ARG A 325 7.66 6.30 -16.64
C ARG A 325 7.91 4.95 -15.92
N LYS A 326 8.73 4.09 -16.52
CA LYS A 326 9.15 2.83 -15.89
C LYS A 326 9.89 3.06 -14.59
N TRP A 327 9.73 2.15 -13.63
CA TRP A 327 10.45 2.18 -12.36
C TRP A 327 11.97 2.27 -12.57
N MET A 328 12.67 3.05 -11.75
CA MET A 328 14.11 3.38 -11.85
C MET A 328 14.56 4.05 -13.18
N SER A 329 13.65 4.43 -14.08
CA SER A 329 13.98 5.18 -15.29
C SER A 329 14.04 6.67 -15.04
N THR A 330 15.12 7.31 -15.50
CA THR A 330 15.34 8.77 -15.44
C THR A 330 15.22 9.42 -16.82
N ALA A 331 14.45 8.82 -17.75
CA ALA A 331 14.31 9.30 -19.12
C ALA A 331 13.33 10.48 -19.28
N THR A 332 12.45 10.68 -18.31
CA THR A 332 11.46 11.76 -18.23
C THR A 332 11.01 11.91 -16.78
N ASP A 333 10.27 12.97 -16.46
CA ASP A 333 9.68 13.20 -15.14
C ASP A 333 8.67 12.08 -14.79
N ALA A 334 8.55 11.76 -13.49
CA ALA A 334 7.61 10.72 -13.06
C ALA A 334 6.15 11.15 -13.25
N ASP A 335 5.86 12.42 -12.92
CA ASP A 335 4.53 13.01 -12.82
C ASP A 335 3.51 12.07 -12.14
N LEU A 336 3.90 11.58 -10.95
CA LEU A 336 3.00 10.79 -10.12
C LEU A 336 1.90 11.70 -9.56
N GLY A 337 0.72 11.12 -9.48
CA GLY A 337 -0.44 11.71 -8.84
C GLY A 337 -0.57 11.22 -7.41
N GLN A 338 -0.99 12.09 -6.50
CA GLN A 338 -1.24 11.74 -5.10
C GLN A 338 -2.54 12.37 -4.61
N CYS A 339 -3.17 11.73 -3.63
CA CYS A 339 -4.42 12.17 -3.02
C CYS A 339 -4.31 12.05 -1.50
N PHE A 340 -4.64 13.13 -0.79
CA PHE A 340 -4.55 13.26 0.66
C PHE A 340 -5.90 13.73 1.20
N ILE A 341 -6.43 13.00 2.17
CA ILE A 341 -7.75 13.27 2.75
C ILE A 341 -7.58 13.31 4.26
N ALA A 342 -8.09 14.38 4.88
CA ALA A 342 -8.28 14.48 6.31
C ALA A 342 -9.77 14.63 6.61
N ILE A 343 -10.25 13.98 7.67
CA ILE A 343 -11.65 13.96 8.08
C ILE A 343 -11.70 14.24 9.57
N ASP A 344 -12.41 15.27 9.99
CA ASP A 344 -12.68 15.54 11.39
C ASP A 344 -13.77 14.58 11.90
N PRO A 345 -13.48 13.65 12.82
CA PRO A 345 -14.49 12.73 13.33
C PRO A 345 -15.62 13.42 14.09
N GLU A 346 -15.37 14.59 14.70
CA GLU A 346 -16.36 15.34 15.48
C GLU A 346 -17.37 16.09 14.58
N ALA A 347 -17.09 16.20 13.28
CA ALA A 347 -18.06 16.66 12.29
C ALA A 347 -19.15 15.62 11.94
N PHE A 348 -19.09 14.40 12.51
CA PHE A 348 -19.99 13.29 12.21
C PHE A 348 -20.69 12.76 13.49
N ALA A 349 -20.69 11.45 13.71
CA ALA A 349 -21.38 10.83 14.85
C ALA A 349 -20.49 10.88 16.11
N PRO A 350 -21.00 11.39 17.26
CA PRO A 350 -20.21 11.62 18.47
C PRO A 350 -19.61 10.32 19.02
N ASN A 351 -18.60 10.40 19.89
CA ASN A 351 -17.92 9.24 20.50
C ASN A 351 -17.22 8.34 19.45
N PHE A 352 -16.55 8.95 18.47
CA PHE A 352 -15.83 8.21 17.43
C PHE A 352 -14.69 7.36 18.01
N HIS A 353 -13.86 7.95 18.87
CA HIS A 353 -12.67 7.29 19.42
C HIS A 353 -13.00 6.08 20.32
N GLU A 354 -14.10 6.15 21.08
CA GLU A 354 -14.60 5.05 21.91
C GLU A 354 -15.06 3.87 21.04
N ARG A 355 -15.87 4.13 20.00
CA ARG A 355 -16.27 3.09 19.04
C ARG A 355 -15.09 2.52 18.26
N MET A 356 -14.11 3.35 17.95
CA MET A 356 -12.90 2.92 17.27
C MET A 356 -12.06 1.99 18.16
N GLN A 357 -11.99 2.28 19.47
CA GLN A 357 -11.39 1.37 20.45
C GLN A 357 -12.18 0.07 20.55
N GLU A 358 -13.51 0.14 20.70
CA GLU A 358 -14.38 -1.04 20.80
C GLU A 358 -14.23 -1.96 19.58
N PHE A 359 -14.14 -1.39 18.37
CA PHE A 359 -13.84 -2.14 17.15
C PHE A 359 -12.48 -2.85 17.23
N MET A 360 -11.41 -2.14 17.58
CA MET A 360 -10.07 -2.73 17.64
C MET A 360 -9.96 -3.81 18.72
N ASP A 361 -10.50 -3.56 19.91
CA ASP A 361 -10.53 -4.51 21.02
C ASP A 361 -11.37 -5.74 20.66
N THR A 362 -12.51 -5.56 20.00
CA THR A 362 -13.36 -6.67 19.51
C THR A 362 -12.56 -7.57 18.57
N MET A 363 -11.83 -7.00 17.60
CA MET A 363 -11.02 -7.79 16.66
C MET A 363 -9.86 -8.52 17.37
N ARG A 364 -9.10 -7.83 18.23
CA ARG A 364 -7.94 -8.42 18.93
C ARG A 364 -8.32 -9.50 19.94
N ASN A 365 -9.52 -9.42 20.54
CA ASN A 365 -10.02 -10.37 21.53
C ASN A 365 -10.71 -11.63 20.93
N LEU A 366 -10.82 -11.73 19.59
CA LEU A 366 -11.29 -12.96 18.94
C LEU A 366 -10.31 -14.12 19.22
N LYS A 367 -10.86 -15.31 19.50
CA LYS A 367 -10.05 -16.51 19.74
C LYS A 367 -9.21 -16.83 18.48
N PRO A 368 -7.88 -16.86 18.57
CA PRO A 368 -7.03 -17.21 17.44
C PRO A 368 -7.12 -18.72 17.11
N ILE A 369 -6.75 -19.08 15.88
CA ILE A 369 -6.72 -20.48 15.40
C ILE A 369 -5.47 -21.23 15.92
N GLY A 370 -4.44 -20.50 16.34
CA GLY A 370 -3.20 -21.01 16.95
C GLY A 370 -2.59 -19.98 17.90
N ASP A 371 -1.26 -20.03 18.11
CA ASP A 371 -0.60 -19.23 19.15
C ASP A 371 -0.37 -17.75 18.79
N ASP A 372 -0.31 -17.39 17.50
CA ASP A 372 -0.21 -15.99 17.07
C ASP A 372 -1.59 -15.28 17.23
N PRO A 373 -1.67 -14.12 17.92
CA PRO A 373 -2.94 -13.43 18.20
C PRO A 373 -3.54 -12.75 16.96
N VAL A 374 -4.86 -12.51 17.00
CA VAL A 374 -5.55 -11.69 16.00
C VAL A 374 -5.06 -10.23 16.08
N LEU A 375 -4.81 -9.60 14.93
CA LEU A 375 -4.20 -8.28 14.81
C LEU A 375 -5.14 -7.30 14.11
N VAL A 376 -5.00 -6.02 14.44
CA VAL A 376 -5.50 -4.92 13.60
C VAL A 376 -4.36 -4.27 12.81
N ALA A 377 -4.71 -3.44 11.84
CA ALA A 377 -3.73 -2.75 11.01
C ALA A 377 -2.90 -1.76 11.87
N GLY A 378 -1.58 -1.80 11.77
CA GLY A 378 -0.65 -1.02 12.59
C GLY A 378 -0.01 -1.80 13.75
N ASP A 379 -0.58 -2.92 14.18
CA ASP A 379 0.01 -3.76 15.24
C ASP A 379 1.43 -4.28 14.89
N PRO A 380 1.73 -4.76 13.67
CA PRO A 380 3.09 -5.18 13.29
C PRO A 380 4.10 -4.04 13.37
N GLU A 381 3.75 -2.87 12.85
CA GLU A 381 4.61 -1.69 12.78
C GLU A 381 4.85 -1.07 14.17
N MET A 382 3.83 -1.08 15.03
CA MET A 382 3.95 -0.68 16.44
C MET A 382 4.92 -1.61 17.19
N ARG A 383 4.83 -2.92 16.95
CA ARG A 383 5.77 -3.90 17.54
C ARG A 383 7.19 -3.69 17.06
N HIS A 384 7.39 -3.43 15.77
CA HIS A 384 8.72 -3.15 15.22
C HIS A 384 9.30 -1.84 15.77
N THR A 385 8.47 -0.80 15.94
CA THR A 385 8.87 0.47 16.57
C THR A 385 9.39 0.24 18.00
N LYS A 386 8.62 -0.48 18.84
CA LYS A 386 9.01 -0.87 20.21
C LYS A 386 10.27 -1.76 20.25
N PHE A 387 10.47 -2.59 19.24
CA PHE A 387 11.67 -3.40 19.08
C PHE A 387 12.91 -2.54 18.76
N VAL A 388 12.80 -1.57 17.85
CA VAL A 388 13.86 -0.59 17.54
C VAL A 388 14.22 0.27 18.77
N GLU A 389 13.23 0.70 19.55
CA GLU A 389 13.44 1.38 20.84
C GLU A 389 14.23 0.49 21.82
N LYS A 390 13.81 -0.77 22.01
CA LYS A 390 14.50 -1.76 22.86
C LYS A 390 15.93 -2.06 22.40
N CYS A 391 16.19 -2.07 21.09
CA CYS A 391 17.54 -2.22 20.53
C CYS A 391 18.42 -0.98 20.75
N GLY A 392 17.83 0.18 21.06
CA GLY A 392 18.52 1.47 21.18
C GLY A 392 18.99 2.02 19.83
N GLY A 393 18.31 1.61 18.74
CA GLY A 393 18.63 1.93 17.35
C GLY A 393 18.03 0.92 16.36
N ILE A 394 18.01 1.28 15.08
CA ILE A 394 17.52 0.46 13.96
C ILE A 394 18.55 -0.66 13.70
N PRO A 395 18.16 -1.94 13.68
CA PRO A 395 19.01 -3.04 13.25
C PRO A 395 19.06 -3.12 11.72
N TYR A 396 20.23 -2.85 11.14
CA TYR A 396 20.49 -3.05 9.71
C TYR A 396 21.30 -4.33 9.48
N HIS A 397 20.93 -5.10 8.46
CA HIS A 397 21.76 -6.17 7.93
C HIS A 397 23.12 -5.60 7.43
N PRO A 398 24.27 -6.29 7.59
CA PRO A 398 25.58 -5.80 7.15
C PRO A 398 25.62 -5.22 5.73
N ASN A 399 24.96 -5.88 4.77
CA ASN A 399 24.88 -5.40 3.37
C ASN A 399 24.23 -4.01 3.22
N GLN A 400 23.35 -3.59 4.13
CA GLN A 400 22.79 -2.23 4.10
C GLN A 400 23.78 -1.18 4.61
N ILE A 401 24.71 -1.56 5.49
CA ILE A 401 25.83 -0.69 5.87
C ILE A 401 26.86 -0.61 4.74
N ILE A 402 27.14 -1.72 4.05
CA ILE A 402 28.00 -1.72 2.85
C ILE A 402 27.42 -0.78 1.78
N PHE A 403 26.13 -0.89 1.48
CA PHE A 403 25.41 0.01 0.56
C PHE A 403 25.48 1.49 1.00
N ALA A 404 25.34 1.79 2.29
CA ALA A 404 25.52 3.15 2.80
C ALA A 404 26.97 3.64 2.68
N ASP A 405 27.96 2.78 2.90
CA ASP A 405 29.38 3.09 2.73
C ASP A 405 29.75 3.34 1.26
N GLU A 406 29.17 2.59 0.32
CA GLU A 406 29.29 2.83 -1.13
C GLU A 406 28.72 4.20 -1.54
N ILE A 407 27.55 4.57 -1.01
CA ILE A 407 26.99 5.91 -1.20
C ILE A 407 27.91 6.98 -0.60
N SER A 408 28.40 6.78 0.63
CA SER A 408 29.31 7.69 1.33
C SER A 408 30.59 7.94 0.54
N GLN A 409 31.20 6.89 -0.01
CA GLN A 409 32.40 7.00 -0.84
C GLN A 409 32.11 7.71 -2.18
N ARG A 410 31.02 7.35 -2.87
CA ARG A 410 30.66 7.93 -4.17
C ARG A 410 30.21 9.40 -4.08
N LEU A 411 29.70 9.83 -2.93
CA LEU A 411 29.30 11.23 -2.68
C LEU A 411 30.35 12.03 -1.92
N ASP A 412 31.40 11.40 -1.39
CA ASP A 412 32.40 12.05 -0.53
C ASP A 412 31.74 12.77 0.66
N ILE A 413 31.13 11.98 1.55
CA ILE A 413 30.46 12.44 2.79
C ILE A 413 30.79 11.51 3.96
N PRO A 414 30.65 11.94 5.23
CA PRO A 414 30.88 11.09 6.39
C PRO A 414 29.98 9.84 6.42
N LYS A 415 30.60 8.66 6.58
CA LYS A 415 29.94 7.35 6.71
C LYS A 415 28.87 7.35 7.79
N MET A 416 27.87 6.47 7.63
CA MET A 416 26.83 6.27 8.64
C MET A 416 27.41 5.53 9.85
N ARG A 417 27.36 6.15 11.03
CA ARG A 417 28.00 5.59 12.24
C ARG A 417 27.19 4.42 12.81
N VAL A 418 27.83 3.25 12.89
CA VAL A 418 27.28 2.09 13.59
C VAL A 418 27.55 2.23 15.09
N LYS A 419 26.50 2.18 15.91
CA LYS A 419 26.57 2.27 17.38
C LYS A 419 27.15 1.02 18.01
N ARG A 420 26.72 -0.15 17.53
CA ARG A 420 27.21 -1.48 17.93
C ARG A 420 26.85 -2.54 16.90
N THR A 421 27.53 -3.68 16.96
CA THR A 421 27.07 -4.93 16.32
C THR A 421 26.32 -5.75 17.38
N VAL A 422 25.29 -6.49 16.95
CA VAL A 422 24.58 -7.51 17.74
C VAL A 422 25.35 -8.83 17.71
#